data_AF-A0A930XP72-F1
#
_entry.id   AF-A0A930XP72-F1
#
_cell.length_a   1.000
_cell.length_b   1.000
_cell.length_c   1.000
_cell.angle_alpha   90.00
_cell.angle_beta   90.00
_cell.angle_gamma   90.00
#
_symmetry.space_group_name_H-M   'P 1'
#
loop_
_entity.id
_entity.type
_entity.pdbx_description
1 polymer ?
#
loop_
_entity_poly.entity_id
_entity_poly.type
_entity_poly.pdbx_seq_one_letter_code
_entity_poly.pdbx_strand_id
1 'polypeptide(L)'
;MVSLASNLIWYLNPSLYLANSGIPLFTQSITYQVLLLIPIVAIEAYVHRKYLKLSIPRALYISFTGNFISTLGGGIALLVATAVLSQLLFQWVMLIPTGVFFLLPLEIMVTLIPMFFLSVAIESWLGRWRLKTLDQRKVNQSFWVANAFTYAMLEVVAIAQLIQGYLKSLG
;
A
#
# COMPACT_ATOMS: atom_id res chain seq x y z
N MET A 1 -34.58 -6.86 -27.50
CA MET A 1 -34.77 -7.09 -26.04
C MET A 1 -33.54 -7.62 -25.32
N VAL A 2 -32.41 -7.91 -26.00
CA VAL A 2 -31.18 -8.42 -25.38
C VAL A 2 -30.27 -7.31 -24.80
N SER A 3 -30.42 -6.04 -25.23
CA SER A 3 -29.51 -4.96 -24.78
C SER A 3 -29.86 -4.31 -23.44
N LEU A 4 -31.10 -4.46 -22.93
CA LEU A 4 -31.48 -3.89 -21.62
C LEU A 4 -30.98 -4.76 -20.46
N ALA A 5 -31.00 -6.09 -20.62
CA ALA A 5 -30.51 -7.03 -19.60
C ALA A 5 -28.97 -6.97 -19.48
N SER A 6 -28.25 -6.79 -20.58
CA SER A 6 -26.79 -6.60 -20.54
C SER A 6 -26.43 -5.32 -19.79
N ASN A 7 -27.13 -4.22 -20.04
CA ASN A 7 -26.88 -2.94 -19.36
C ASN A 7 -27.20 -3.00 -17.85
N LEU A 8 -28.19 -3.78 -17.43
CA LEU A 8 -28.51 -3.94 -16.00
C LEU A 8 -27.40 -4.69 -15.26
N ILE A 9 -26.78 -5.70 -15.88
CA ILE A 9 -25.63 -6.43 -15.33
C ILE A 9 -24.40 -5.52 -15.19
N TRP A 10 -24.23 -4.53 -16.09
CA TRP A 10 -23.19 -3.50 -15.98
C TRP A 10 -23.38 -2.60 -14.75
N TYR A 11 -24.61 -2.19 -14.45
CA TYR A 11 -24.90 -1.36 -13.27
C TYR A 11 -24.90 -2.13 -11.94
N LEU A 12 -25.12 -3.44 -11.98
CA LEU A 12 -25.13 -4.32 -10.79
C LEU A 12 -23.74 -4.89 -10.45
N ASN A 13 -22.71 -4.59 -11.23
CA ASN A 13 -21.31 -4.91 -10.93
C ASN A 13 -20.61 -3.67 -10.34
N PRO A 14 -20.64 -3.48 -9.00
CA PRO A 14 -19.95 -2.35 -8.35
C PRO A 14 -18.44 -2.34 -8.64
N SER A 15 -17.85 -3.51 -8.94
CA SER A 15 -16.45 -3.65 -9.38
C SER A 15 -16.16 -2.93 -10.70
N LEU A 16 -17.08 -2.97 -11.68
CA LEU A 16 -16.92 -2.31 -12.98
C LEU A 16 -17.14 -0.79 -12.89
N TYR A 17 -18.05 -0.34 -12.00
CA TYR A 17 -18.28 1.08 -11.76
C TYR A 17 -17.10 1.73 -10.99
N LEU A 18 -16.50 0.99 -10.05
CA LEU A 18 -15.27 1.40 -9.35
C LEU A 18 -14.05 1.39 -10.29
N ALA A 19 -13.96 0.42 -11.21
CA ALA A 19 -12.89 0.33 -12.21
C ALA A 19 -12.81 1.55 -13.15
N ASN A 20 -13.97 2.11 -13.55
CA ASN A 20 -14.04 3.31 -14.39
C ASN A 20 -13.84 4.63 -13.62
N SER A 21 -13.73 4.58 -12.29
CA SER A 21 -13.59 5.78 -11.45
C SER A 21 -12.14 6.14 -11.12
N GLY A 22 -11.15 5.40 -11.64
CA GLY A 22 -9.72 5.72 -11.45
C GLY A 22 -9.25 5.64 -10.00
N ILE A 23 -9.97 4.92 -9.13
CA ILE A 23 -9.67 4.83 -7.69
C ILE A 23 -8.54 3.80 -7.46
N PRO A 24 -7.35 4.20 -6.99
CA PRO A 24 -6.12 3.40 -6.95
C PRO A 24 -6.28 1.94 -6.50
N LEU A 25 -5.35 1.09 -6.95
CA LEU A 25 -5.21 -0.36 -6.67
C LEU A 25 -5.39 -0.71 -5.18
N PHE A 26 -5.17 0.26 -4.30
CA PHE A 26 -5.54 0.25 -2.88
C PHE A 26 -7.06 0.14 -2.59
N THR A 27 -7.94 -0.14 -3.54
CA THR A 27 -9.39 -0.25 -3.26
C THR A 27 -10.05 -1.55 -3.69
N GLN A 28 -9.36 -2.44 -4.40
CA GLN A 28 -9.97 -3.70 -4.86
C GLN A 28 -10.25 -4.71 -3.76
N SER A 29 -9.67 -4.54 -2.57
CA SER A 29 -10.18 -5.16 -1.36
C SER A 29 -9.64 -4.43 -0.13
N ILE A 30 -10.39 -3.42 0.33
CA ILE A 30 -10.21 -2.84 1.66
C ILE A 30 -10.14 -3.97 2.71
N THR A 31 -10.88 -5.06 2.51
CA THR A 31 -10.83 -6.26 3.35
C THR A 31 -9.43 -6.86 3.44
N TYR A 32 -8.74 -7.11 2.32
CA TYR A 32 -7.38 -7.66 2.36
C TYR A 32 -6.38 -6.69 3.01
N GLN A 33 -6.53 -5.39 2.82
CA GLN A 33 -5.67 -4.39 3.48
C GLN A 33 -5.89 -4.31 4.98
N VAL A 34 -7.15 -4.35 5.42
CA VAL A 34 -7.49 -4.40 6.85
C VAL A 34 -6.93 -5.67 7.49
N LEU A 35 -7.00 -6.81 6.78
CA LEU A 35 -6.41 -8.06 7.26
C LEU A 35 -4.88 -8.01 7.31
N LEU A 36 -4.22 -7.43 6.30
CA LEU A 36 -2.76 -7.29 6.26
C LEU A 36 -2.22 -6.27 7.26
N LEU A 37 -3.02 -5.27 7.67
CA LEU A 37 -2.64 -4.34 8.74
C LEU A 37 -2.34 -5.05 10.06
N ILE A 38 -3.01 -6.17 10.35
CA ILE A 38 -2.78 -6.92 11.60
C ILE A 38 -1.33 -7.43 11.71
N PRO A 39 -0.82 -8.27 10.79
CA PRO A 39 0.56 -8.73 10.84
C PRO A 39 1.58 -7.60 10.65
N ILE A 40 1.29 -6.62 9.78
CA ILE A 40 2.17 -5.46 9.57
C ILE A 40 2.38 -4.71 10.90
N VAL A 41 1.29 -4.32 11.57
CA VAL A 41 1.36 -3.57 12.82
C VAL A 41 2.05 -4.36 13.93
N ALA A 42 1.81 -5.68 13.98
CA ALA A 42 2.49 -6.54 14.96
C ALA A 42 4.01 -6.59 14.74
N ILE A 43 4.47 -6.78 13.50
CA ILE A 43 5.89 -6.87 13.14
C ILE A 43 6.60 -5.55 13.43
N GLU A 44 6.04 -4.42 12.99
CA GLU A 44 6.68 -3.14 13.19
C GLU A 44 6.66 -2.70 14.65
N ALA A 45 5.57 -2.95 15.38
CA ALA A 45 5.53 -2.70 16.82
C ALA A 45 6.63 -3.50 17.54
N TYR A 46 6.88 -4.75 17.14
CA TYR A 46 8.00 -5.54 17.65
C TYR A 46 9.35 -4.89 17.33
N VAL A 47 9.57 -4.44 16.08
CA VAL A 47 10.81 -3.75 15.67
C VAL A 47 11.01 -2.46 16.45
N HIS A 48 10.00 -1.57 16.52
CA HIS A 48 10.08 -0.32 17.28
C HIS A 48 10.36 -0.58 18.75
N ARG A 49 9.72 -1.59 19.36
CA ARG A 49 10.00 -1.97 20.75
C ARG A 49 11.46 -2.40 20.93
N LYS A 50 12.00 -3.20 20.01
CA LYS A 50 13.40 -3.66 20.05
C LYS A 50 14.40 -2.49 19.97
N TYR A 51 14.16 -1.52 19.11
CA TYR A 51 15.08 -0.39 18.88
C TYR A 51 14.91 0.75 19.91
N LEU A 52 13.67 1.03 20.31
CA LEU A 52 13.31 2.22 21.09
C LEU A 52 12.90 1.91 22.53
N LYS A 53 12.86 0.64 22.92
CA LYS A 53 12.48 0.17 24.27
C LYS A 53 11.12 0.71 24.74
N LEU A 54 10.19 0.87 23.81
CA LEU A 54 8.83 1.35 24.08
C LEU A 54 7.99 0.29 24.82
N SER A 55 6.98 0.74 25.56
CA SER A 55 5.93 -0.15 26.06
C SER A 55 5.11 -0.73 24.89
N ILE A 56 4.54 -1.92 25.07
CA ILE A 56 3.77 -2.62 24.02
C ILE A 56 2.62 -1.73 23.46
N PRO A 57 1.77 -1.11 24.29
CA PRO A 57 0.69 -0.26 23.78
C PRO A 57 1.21 0.92 22.97
N ARG A 58 2.34 1.51 23.40
CA ARG A 58 2.95 2.65 22.71
C ARG A 58 3.54 2.23 21.36
N ALA A 59 4.20 1.08 21.29
CA ALA A 59 4.75 0.53 20.05
C ALA A 59 3.65 0.19 19.03
N LEU A 60 2.56 -0.45 19.49
CA LEU A 60 1.39 -0.74 18.66
C LEU A 60 0.72 0.54 18.15
N TYR A 61 0.53 1.54 19.03
CA TYR A 61 -0.04 2.84 18.63
C TYR A 61 0.81 3.53 17.55
N ILE A 62 2.14 3.57 17.73
CA ILE A 62 3.05 4.20 16.78
C ILE A 62 3.01 3.49 15.44
N SER A 63 3.10 2.15 15.43
CA SER A 63 3.05 1.38 14.19
C SER A 63 1.69 1.51 13.49
N PHE A 64 0.58 1.36 14.21
CA PHE A 64 -0.77 1.48 13.63
C PHE A 64 -0.98 2.85 12.99
N THR A 65 -0.68 3.92 13.73
CA THR A 65 -0.87 5.28 13.21
C THR A 65 0.15 5.66 12.14
N GLY A 66 1.35 5.09 12.18
CA GLY A 66 2.35 5.20 11.11
C GLY A 66 1.80 4.65 9.81
N ASN A 67 1.46 3.35 9.80
CA ASN A 67 0.89 2.66 8.65
C ASN A 67 -0.37 3.31 8.11
N PHE A 68 -1.27 3.74 8.99
CA PHE A 68 -2.50 4.40 8.58
C PHE A 68 -2.22 5.71 7.83
N ILE A 69 -1.35 6.56 8.38
CA ILE A 69 -1.03 7.86 7.78
C ILE A 69 -0.15 7.68 6.53
N SER A 70 0.78 6.72 6.52
CA SER A 70 1.64 6.45 5.36
C SER A 70 0.87 5.82 4.21
N THR A 71 -0.12 4.97 4.48
CA THR A 71 -1.01 4.43 3.45
C THR A 71 -1.83 5.54 2.79
N LEU A 72 -2.47 6.41 3.58
CA LEU A 72 -3.25 7.53 3.05
C LEU A 72 -2.37 8.56 2.33
N GLY A 73 -1.32 9.03 2.99
CA GLY A 73 -0.43 10.06 2.46
C GLY A 73 0.39 9.55 1.27
N GLY A 74 0.92 8.33 1.34
CA GLY A 74 1.66 7.69 0.26
C GLY A 74 0.77 7.40 -0.95
N GLY A 75 -0.44 6.90 -0.73
CA GLY A 75 -1.41 6.66 -1.81
C GLY A 75 -1.77 7.95 -2.56
N ILE A 76 -2.05 9.04 -1.85
CA ILE A 76 -2.32 10.36 -2.46
C ILE A 76 -1.08 10.87 -3.20
N ALA A 77 0.11 10.78 -2.60
CA ALA A 77 1.35 11.23 -3.22
C ALA A 77 1.65 10.46 -4.52
N LEU A 78 1.46 9.14 -4.52
CA LEU A 78 1.65 8.29 -5.69
C LEU A 78 0.65 8.62 -6.80
N LEU A 79 -0.63 8.85 -6.46
CA LEU A 79 -1.64 9.29 -7.41
C LEU A 79 -1.28 10.62 -8.07
N VAL A 80 -0.89 11.62 -7.27
CA VAL A 80 -0.53 12.93 -7.80
C VAL A 80 0.74 12.82 -8.66
N ALA A 81 1.75 12.08 -8.21
CA ALA A 81 2.98 11.89 -8.96
C ALA A 81 2.74 11.22 -10.33
N THR A 82 1.90 10.18 -10.37
CA THR A 82 1.54 9.50 -11.63
C THR A 82 0.71 10.37 -12.56
N ALA A 83 -0.24 11.15 -12.03
CA ALA A 83 -1.01 12.12 -12.80
C ALA A 83 -0.14 13.22 -13.40
N VAL A 84 0.78 13.78 -12.63
CA VAL A 84 1.72 14.82 -13.09
C VAL A 84 2.69 14.24 -14.13
N LEU A 85 3.29 13.09 -13.84
CA LEU A 85 4.25 12.46 -14.76
C LEU A 85 3.59 12.08 -16.09
N SER A 86 2.38 11.54 -16.06
CA SER A 86 1.64 11.20 -17.29
C SER A 86 1.28 12.44 -18.10
N GLN A 87 0.84 13.53 -17.45
CA GLN A 87 0.59 14.78 -18.14
C GLN A 87 1.87 15.32 -18.81
N LEU A 88 3.03 15.23 -18.16
CA LEU A 88 4.29 15.70 -18.72
C LEU A 88 4.77 14.84 -19.89
N LEU A 89 4.70 13.51 -19.75
CA LEU A 89 5.23 12.57 -20.75
C LEU A 89 4.29 12.32 -21.92
N PHE A 90 2.99 12.22 -21.67
CA PHE A 90 1.98 11.78 -22.64
C PHE A 90 0.98 12.87 -23.01
N GLN A 91 1.10 14.08 -22.43
CA GLN A 91 0.21 15.23 -22.66
C GLN A 91 -1.26 14.99 -22.30
N TRP A 92 -1.55 13.90 -21.59
CA TRP A 92 -2.87 13.56 -21.05
C TRP A 92 -2.70 12.94 -19.66
N VAL A 93 -3.63 13.24 -18.76
CA VAL A 93 -3.64 12.65 -17.42
C VAL A 93 -4.06 11.19 -17.52
N MET A 94 -3.10 10.29 -17.34
CA MET A 94 -3.38 8.88 -17.13
C MET A 94 -3.51 8.66 -15.62
N LEU A 95 -4.74 8.64 -15.13
CA LEU A 95 -5.02 7.95 -13.88
C LEU A 95 -4.93 6.47 -14.22
N ILE A 96 -3.95 5.75 -13.66
CA ILE A 96 -3.82 4.31 -13.87
C ILE A 96 -5.21 3.71 -13.60
N PRO A 97 -5.88 3.10 -14.60
CA PRO A 97 -7.24 2.63 -14.40
C PRO A 97 -7.17 1.39 -13.53
N THR A 98 -7.70 1.55 -12.35
CA THR A 98 -7.52 0.69 -11.20
C THR A 98 -8.71 -0.23 -11.10
N GLY A 99 -8.59 -1.39 -11.73
CA GLY A 99 -9.76 -2.20 -12.06
C GLY A 99 -9.63 -3.02 -13.33
N VAL A 100 -8.77 -2.58 -14.26
CA VAL A 100 -8.60 -3.24 -15.56
C VAL A 100 -7.58 -4.39 -15.49
N PHE A 101 -6.67 -4.31 -14.53
CA PHE A 101 -5.73 -5.37 -14.22
C PHE A 101 -6.27 -6.17 -13.03
N PHE A 102 -6.60 -7.44 -13.28
CA PHE A 102 -6.72 -8.44 -12.23
C PHE A 102 -5.33 -8.53 -11.57
N LEU A 103 -5.10 -7.77 -10.50
CA LEU A 103 -3.96 -7.86 -9.58
C LEU A 103 -2.74 -8.52 -10.24
N LEU A 104 -2.10 -7.88 -11.23
CA LEU A 104 -0.83 -8.43 -11.70
C LEU A 104 0.11 -8.29 -10.52
N PRO A 105 0.62 -9.38 -9.94
CA PRO A 105 1.49 -9.26 -8.78
C PRO A 105 2.74 -8.43 -9.12
N LEU A 106 3.10 -8.35 -10.41
CA LEU A 106 4.08 -7.43 -10.95
C LEU A 106 3.80 -5.94 -10.68
N GLU A 107 2.54 -5.49 -10.79
CA GLU A 107 2.18 -4.09 -10.48
C GLU A 107 2.37 -3.81 -8.99
N ILE A 108 1.99 -4.76 -8.13
CA ILE A 108 2.21 -4.68 -6.68
C ILE A 108 3.71 -4.59 -6.41
N MET A 109 4.52 -5.47 -6.99
CA MET A 109 5.98 -5.47 -6.82
C MET A 109 6.60 -4.12 -7.21
N VAL A 110 6.23 -3.58 -8.38
CA VAL A 110 6.76 -2.30 -8.85
C VAL A 110 6.29 -1.13 -7.99
N THR A 111 5.04 -1.14 -7.51
CA THR A 111 4.47 -0.06 -6.69
C THR A 111 4.94 -0.10 -5.23
N LEU A 112 5.31 -1.27 -4.70
CA LEU A 112 5.88 -1.42 -3.36
C LEU A 112 7.18 -0.65 -3.20
N ILE A 113 8.01 -0.54 -4.24
CA ILE A 113 9.30 0.17 -4.20
C ILE A 113 9.13 1.67 -3.88
N PRO A 114 8.39 2.48 -4.67
CA PRO A 114 8.18 3.89 -4.33
C PRO A 114 7.37 4.05 -3.04
N MET A 115 6.42 3.15 -2.76
CA MET A 115 5.64 3.21 -1.53
C MET A 115 6.49 2.99 -0.27
N PHE A 116 7.49 2.11 -0.33
CA PHE A 116 8.45 1.91 0.77
C PHE A 116 9.14 3.22 1.15
N PHE A 117 9.67 3.96 0.16
CA PHE A 117 10.36 5.23 0.43
C PHE A 117 9.40 6.31 0.95
N LEU A 118 8.19 6.40 0.40
CA LEU A 118 7.16 7.32 0.89
C LEU A 118 6.77 7.00 2.33
N SER A 119 6.59 5.72 2.64
CA SER A 119 6.26 5.26 3.99
C SER A 119 7.35 5.61 4.98
N VAL A 120 8.59 5.28 4.68
CA VAL A 120 9.75 5.64 5.51
C VAL A 120 9.85 7.15 5.71
N ALA A 121 9.64 7.96 4.67
CA ALA A 121 9.70 9.41 4.77
C ALA A 121 8.62 9.98 5.69
N ILE A 122 7.36 9.58 5.47
CA ILE A 122 6.20 10.02 6.26
C ILE A 122 6.33 9.56 7.70
N GLU A 123 6.62 8.28 7.93
CA GLU A 123 6.66 7.70 9.26
C GLU A 123 7.85 8.17 10.07
N SER A 124 9.03 8.32 9.44
CA SER A 124 10.18 8.90 10.13
C SER A 124 9.89 10.35 10.53
N TRP A 125 9.22 11.13 9.69
CA TRP A 125 8.81 12.49 10.04
C TRP A 125 7.83 12.50 11.23
N LEU A 126 6.78 11.68 11.19
CA LEU A 126 5.84 11.51 12.30
C LEU A 126 6.53 11.03 13.58
N GLY A 127 7.44 10.07 13.44
CA GLY A 127 8.21 9.48 14.51
C GLY A 127 9.10 10.50 15.22
N ARG A 128 9.85 11.30 14.46
CA ARG A 128 10.66 12.40 15.02
C ARG A 128 9.79 13.39 15.78
N TRP A 129 8.60 13.69 15.27
CA TRP A 129 7.67 14.61 15.92
C TRP A 129 7.05 14.05 17.21
N ARG A 130 6.71 12.75 17.25
CA ARG A 130 6.06 12.10 18.40
C ARG A 130 7.04 11.58 19.46
N LEU A 131 8.28 11.28 19.07
CA LEU A 131 9.32 10.68 19.91
C LEU A 131 10.52 11.62 20.07
N LYS A 132 10.26 12.92 20.22
CA LYS A 132 11.28 13.96 20.36
C LYS A 132 12.26 13.74 21.52
N THR A 133 11.81 13.03 22.57
CA THR A 133 12.62 12.75 23.75
C THR A 133 13.60 11.58 23.57
N LEU A 134 13.48 10.82 22.49
CA LEU A 134 14.37 9.70 22.18
C LEU A 134 15.49 10.14 21.24
N ASP A 135 16.52 9.30 21.16
CA ASP A 135 17.60 9.46 20.17
C ASP A 135 17.03 9.37 18.75
N GLN A 136 17.06 10.49 18.04
CA GLN A 136 16.49 10.63 16.70
C GLN A 136 17.15 9.70 15.66
N ARG A 137 18.42 9.32 15.87
CA ARG A 137 19.09 8.35 14.99
C ARG A 137 18.44 6.98 15.12
N LYS A 138 18.20 6.53 16.36
CA LYS A 138 17.52 5.26 16.63
C LYS A 138 16.06 5.27 16.19
N VAL A 139 15.38 6.41 16.37
CA VAL A 139 14.00 6.61 15.89
C VAL A 139 13.94 6.37 14.39
N ASN A 140 14.73 7.09 13.60
CA ASN A 140 14.78 6.93 12.14
C ASN A 140 15.17 5.49 11.75
N GLN A 141 16.21 4.91 12.37
CA GLN A 141 16.60 3.52 12.10
C GLN A 141 15.46 2.53 12.34
N SER A 142 14.67 2.73 13.39
CA SER A 142 13.55 1.84 13.69
C SER A 142 12.48 1.85 12.58
N PHE A 143 12.18 3.01 11.99
CA PHE A 143 11.22 3.12 10.88
C PHE A 143 11.76 2.51 9.59
N TRP A 144 13.04 2.75 9.27
CA TRP A 144 13.69 2.12 8.13
C TRP A 144 13.66 0.60 8.21
N VAL A 145 14.04 0.04 9.37
CA VAL A 145 14.07 -1.42 9.56
C VAL A 145 12.66 -2.00 9.59
N ALA A 146 11.71 -1.33 10.27
CA ALA A 146 10.32 -1.77 10.34
C ALA A 146 9.70 -1.86 8.94
N ASN A 147 9.78 -0.77 8.16
CA ASN A 147 9.27 -0.73 6.79
C ASN A 147 10.01 -1.71 5.86
N ALA A 148 11.33 -1.89 6.02
CA ALA A 148 12.07 -2.82 5.17
C ALA A 148 11.57 -4.26 5.38
N PHE A 149 11.29 -4.66 6.62
CA PHE A 149 10.72 -5.97 6.92
C PHE A 149 9.30 -6.13 6.37
N THR A 150 8.42 -5.15 6.56
CA THR A 150 7.03 -5.26 6.12
C THR A 150 6.88 -5.21 4.61
N TYR A 151 7.62 -4.33 3.93
CA TYR A 151 7.62 -4.29 2.46
C TYR A 151 8.29 -5.52 1.84
N ALA A 152 9.36 -6.06 2.43
CA ALA A 152 9.93 -7.33 1.97
C ALA A 152 8.95 -8.50 2.12
N MET A 153 8.19 -8.54 3.22
CA MET A 153 7.13 -9.53 3.41
C MET A 153 6.05 -9.41 2.34
N LEU A 154 5.58 -8.19 2.04
CA LEU A 154 4.58 -7.95 0.99
C LEU A 154 5.10 -8.33 -0.39
N GLU A 155 6.37 -8.04 -0.68
CA GLU A 155 7.03 -8.42 -1.93
C GLU A 155 7.06 -9.95 -2.12
N VAL A 156 7.39 -10.70 -1.06
CA VAL A 156 7.35 -12.17 -1.07
C VAL A 156 5.94 -12.69 -1.36
N VAL A 157 4.90 -12.08 -0.78
CA VAL A 157 3.51 -12.44 -1.05
C VAL A 157 3.16 -12.18 -2.52
N ALA A 158 3.56 -11.04 -3.08
CA ALA A 158 3.32 -10.71 -4.48
C ALA A 158 4.04 -11.70 -5.42
N ILE A 159 5.31 -12.02 -5.17
CA ILE A 159 6.06 -13.02 -5.95
C ILE A 159 5.38 -14.39 -5.88
N ALA A 160 4.93 -14.83 -4.70
CA ALA A 160 4.25 -16.11 -4.53
C ALA A 160 2.93 -16.16 -5.33
N GLN A 161 2.16 -15.07 -5.35
CA GLN A 161 0.96 -14.94 -6.16
C GLN A 161 1.28 -14.99 -7.67
N LEU A 162 2.38 -14.38 -8.11
CA LEU A 162 2.83 -14.41 -9.50
C LEU A 162 3.11 -15.84 -9.96
N ILE A 163 3.91 -16.56 -9.17
CA ILE A 163 4.29 -17.95 -9.44
C ILE A 163 3.04 -18.83 -9.46
N GLN A 164 2.14 -18.68 -8.48
CA GLN A 164 0.91 -19.45 -8.43
C GLN A 164 0.01 -19.20 -9.65
N GLY A 165 -0.12 -17.92 -10.08
CA GLY A 165 -0.88 -17.55 -11.26
C GLY A 165 -0.30 -18.19 -12.53
N TYR A 166 1.02 -18.14 -12.68
CA TYR A 166 1.73 -18.78 -13.79
C TYR A 166 1.51 -20.29 -13.83
N LEU A 167 1.69 -20.98 -12.70
CA LEU A 167 1.50 -22.44 -12.61
C LEU A 167 0.07 -22.88 -12.94
N LYS A 168 -0.94 -22.12 -12.49
CA LYS A 168 -2.35 -22.41 -12.82
C LYS A 168 -2.69 -22.21 -14.29
N SER A 169 -1.96 -21.35 -15.00
CA SER A 169 -2.18 -21.16 -16.45
C SER A 169 -1.59 -22.27 -17.31
N LEU A 170 -0.70 -23.10 -16.75
CA LEU A 170 -0.02 -24.20 -17.44
C LEU A 170 -0.73 -25.55 -17.31
N GLY A 171 -1.72 -25.68 -16.42
CA GLY A 171 -2.48 -26.91 -16.17
C GLY A 171 -3.96 -26.74 -16.48
#